data_AF-A0A7W6CN59-F1
#
_entry.id   AF-A0A7W6CN59-F1
#
_cell.length_a   1.000
_cell.length_b   1.000
_cell.length_c   1.000
_cell.angle_alpha   90.00
_cell.angle_beta   90.00
_cell.angle_gamma   90.00
#
_symmetry.space_group_name_H-M   'P 1'
#
loop_
_entity.id
_entity.type
_entity.pdbx_description
1 polymer ?
#
loop_
_entity_poly.entity_id
_entity_poly.type
_entity_poly.pdbx_seq_one_letter_code
_entity_poly.pdbx_strand_id
1 'polypeptide(L)'
;MTIKERFLKQQHAWMIGACYSRKHPDFHRYGGVDVAVSPRWKECLDTFMNDMIDTLPRSLSERRLALRNPRRPFEPGNVEWVFVSKHRGLRAPDGTRPELPEARLRRA
;
A
#
# COMPACT_ATOMS: atom_id res chain seq x y z
N MET A 1 3.12 20.64 -9.69
CA MET A 1 2.80 19.26 -9.27
C MET A 1 3.89 18.75 -8.35
N THR A 2 3.57 18.68 -7.05
CA THR A 2 4.40 18.28 -5.92
C THR A 2 4.75 16.78 -5.96
N ILE A 3 5.74 16.38 -5.16
CA ILE A 3 6.11 14.96 -5.00
C ILE A 3 4.95 14.13 -4.42
N LYS A 4 4.17 14.71 -3.50
CA LYS A 4 3.00 14.08 -2.88
C LYS A 4 1.92 13.78 -3.91
N GLU A 5 1.60 14.75 -4.77
CA GLU A 5 0.62 14.56 -5.84
C GLU A 5 1.08 13.49 -6.84
N ARG A 6 2.35 13.50 -7.26
CA ARG A 6 2.89 12.45 -8.15
C ARG A 6 2.78 11.06 -7.54
N PHE A 7 3.13 10.94 -6.26
CA PHE A 7 3.01 9.68 -5.52
C PHE A 7 1.55 9.21 -5.46
N LEU A 8 0.62 10.09 -5.08
CA LEU A 8 -0.81 9.75 -5.02
C LEU A 8 -1.37 9.35 -6.39
N LYS A 9 -1.01 10.05 -7.47
CA LYS A 9 -1.41 9.68 -8.84
C LYS A 9 -0.93 8.28 -9.19
N GLN A 10 0.29 7.93 -8.80
CA GLN A 10 0.83 6.58 -9.02
C GLN A 10 0.09 5.52 -8.19
N GLN A 11 -0.25 5.82 -6.93
CA GLN A 11 -1.04 4.92 -6.10
C GLN A 11 -2.46 4.73 -6.63
N HIS A 12 -3.10 5.80 -7.13
CA HIS A 12 -4.42 5.72 -7.76
C HIS A 12 -4.40 4.85 -9.02
N ALA A 13 -3.45 5.08 -9.93
CA ALA A 13 -3.31 4.27 -11.13
C ALA A 13 -3.06 2.79 -10.81
N TRP A 14 -2.21 2.51 -9.81
CA TRP A 14 -2.00 1.15 -9.31
C TRP A 14 -3.29 0.53 -8.76
N MET A 15 -4.02 1.25 -7.90
CA MET A 15 -5.27 0.79 -7.29
C MET A 15 -6.33 0.46 -8.35
N ILE A 16 -6.50 1.33 -9.35
CA ILE A 16 -7.43 1.11 -10.48
C ILE A 16 -7.01 -0.12 -11.28
N GLY A 17 -5.72 -0.26 -11.61
CA GLY A 17 -5.19 -1.43 -12.31
C GLY A 17 -5.43 -2.72 -11.53
N ALA A 18 -5.15 -2.72 -10.23
CA ALA A 18 -5.32 -3.87 -9.35
C ALA A 18 -6.79 -4.31 -9.22
N CYS A 19 -7.75 -3.40 -9.27
CA CYS A 19 -9.17 -3.76 -9.16
C CYS A 19 -9.84 -4.09 -10.50
N TYR A 20 -9.39 -3.50 -11.62
CA TYR A 20 -10.16 -3.54 -12.87
C TYR A 20 -9.42 -4.08 -14.09
N SER A 21 -8.11 -4.34 -14.01
CA SER A 21 -7.33 -4.87 -15.13
C SER A 21 -6.90 -6.31 -14.87
N ARG A 22 -7.43 -7.28 -15.62
CA ARG A 22 -7.04 -8.70 -15.56
C ARG A 22 -5.55 -8.95 -15.85
N LYS A 23 -4.87 -8.00 -16.52
CA LYS A 23 -3.43 -8.06 -16.82
C LYS A 23 -2.57 -7.57 -15.66
N HIS A 24 -3.16 -6.93 -14.65
CA HIS A 24 -2.42 -6.38 -13.54
C HIS A 24 -1.98 -7.51 -12.58
N PRO A 25 -0.73 -7.53 -12.10
CA PRO A 25 -0.19 -8.64 -11.29
C PRO A 25 -0.99 -8.88 -10.00
N ASP A 26 -1.51 -7.81 -9.39
CA ASP A 26 -2.33 -7.93 -8.18
C ASP A 26 -3.82 -8.15 -8.45
N PHE A 27 -4.27 -8.31 -9.71
CA PHE A 27 -5.70 -8.46 -10.02
C PHE A 27 -6.34 -9.60 -9.25
N HIS A 28 -5.68 -10.76 -9.19
CA HIS A 28 -6.15 -11.94 -8.45
C HIS A 28 -6.41 -11.69 -6.96
N ARG A 29 -5.80 -10.65 -6.37
CA ARG A 29 -5.95 -10.32 -4.93
C ARG A 29 -7.06 -9.32 -4.66
N TYR A 30 -7.49 -8.58 -5.68
CA TYR A 30 -8.47 -7.52 -5.53
C TYR A 30 -9.63 -7.73 -6.51
N GLY A 31 -9.47 -7.34 -7.78
CA GLY A 31 -10.54 -7.47 -8.77
C GLY A 31 -11.01 -8.91 -9.02
N GLY A 32 -10.13 -9.90 -8.85
CA GLY A 32 -10.45 -11.32 -8.96
C GLY A 32 -11.23 -11.91 -7.78
N VAL A 33 -11.37 -11.15 -6.69
CA VAL A 33 -12.15 -11.51 -5.48
C VAL A 33 -13.20 -10.44 -5.17
N ASP A 34 -13.65 -9.71 -6.20
CA ASP A 34 -14.69 -8.67 -6.14
C ASP A 34 -14.39 -7.46 -5.24
N VAL A 35 -13.11 -7.20 -4.94
CA VAL A 35 -12.72 -5.94 -4.31
C VAL A 35 -12.70 -4.83 -5.36
N ALA A 36 -13.50 -3.80 -5.10
CA ALA A 36 -13.63 -2.64 -5.97
C ALA A 36 -12.99 -1.38 -5.34
N VAL A 37 -13.01 -0.30 -6.10
CA VAL A 37 -12.72 1.07 -5.63
C VAL A 37 -14.04 1.80 -5.48
N SER A 38 -14.18 2.62 -4.42
CA SER A 38 -15.35 3.48 -4.25
C SER A 38 -15.63 4.30 -5.51
N PRO A 39 -16.90 4.46 -5.93
CA PRO A 39 -17.25 5.18 -7.17
C PRO A 39 -16.61 6.57 -7.23
N ARG A 40 -16.65 7.29 -6.11
CA ARG A 40 -16.08 8.62 -5.96
C ARG A 40 -14.57 8.69 -6.28
N TRP A 41 -13.79 7.73 -5.81
CA TRP A 41 -12.35 7.65 -6.12
C TRP A 41 -12.08 7.12 -7.52
N LYS A 42 -12.93 6.23 -8.03
CA LYS A 42 -12.81 5.66 -9.37
C LYS A 42 -13.03 6.72 -10.44
N GLU A 43 -14.05 7.56 -10.27
CA GLU A 43 -14.51 8.54 -11.25
C GLU A 43 -13.75 9.87 -11.16
N CYS A 44 -13.27 10.24 -9.96
CA CYS A 44 -12.61 11.51 -9.73
C CYS A 44 -11.26 11.35 -9.00
N LEU A 45 -10.17 11.51 -9.76
CA LEU A 45 -8.82 11.52 -9.21
C LEU A 45 -8.61 12.63 -8.18
N ASP A 46 -9.17 13.83 -8.41
CA ASP A 46 -9.05 14.94 -7.47
C ASP A 46 -9.70 14.63 -6.12
N THR A 47 -10.82 13.90 -6.12
CA THR A 47 -11.44 13.49 -4.85
C THR A 47 -10.56 12.50 -4.09
N PHE A 48 -9.96 11.53 -4.79
CA PHE A 48 -8.97 10.63 -4.18
C PHE A 48 -7.78 11.41 -3.60
N MET A 49 -7.26 12.39 -4.34
CA MET A 49 -6.12 13.18 -3.88
C MET A 49 -6.47 13.99 -2.64
N ASN A 50 -7.61 14.68 -2.63
CA ASN A 50 -8.07 15.49 -1.50
C ASN A 50 -8.30 14.64 -0.23
N ASP A 51 -8.90 13.45 -0.37
CA ASP A 51 -9.12 12.55 0.76
C ASP A 51 -7.81 11.99 1.34
N MET A 52 -6.78 11.82 0.52
CA MET A 52 -5.55 11.11 0.90
C MET A 52 -4.37 12.02 1.25
N ILE A 53 -4.34 13.27 0.77
CA ILE A 53 -3.17 14.16 0.88
C ILE A 53 -2.70 14.38 2.32
N ASP A 54 -3.65 14.54 3.24
CA ASP A 54 -3.38 14.77 4.67
C ASP A 54 -3.11 13.48 5.45
N THR A 55 -3.36 12.31 4.83
CA THR A 55 -3.07 11.00 5.43
C THR A 55 -1.66 10.51 5.11
N LEU A 56 -0.93 11.21 4.23
CA LEU A 56 0.36 10.75 3.74
C LEU A 56 1.39 10.66 4.89
N PRO A 57 2.17 9.57 4.95
CA PRO A 57 3.23 9.45 5.93
C PRO A 57 4.33 10.47 5.66
N ARG A 58 5.09 10.84 6.70
CA ARG A 58 6.22 11.78 6.61
C ARG A 58 7.27 11.34 5.58
N SER A 59 7.48 10.04 5.43
CA SER A 59 8.33 9.45 4.40
C SER A 59 7.50 8.62 3.44
N LEU A 60 7.59 8.93 2.16
CA LEU A 60 6.91 8.24 1.06
C LEU A 60 7.69 7.02 0.55
N SER A 61 8.98 6.92 0.90
CA SER A 61 9.84 5.82 0.48
C SER A 61 9.33 4.49 1.00
N GLU A 62 9.29 3.49 0.13
CA GLU A 62 8.80 2.14 0.44
C GLU A 62 7.36 2.09 0.97
N ARG A 63 6.53 3.11 0.70
CA ARG A 63 5.11 3.12 1.10
C ARG A 63 4.19 2.69 -0.03
N ARG A 64 3.12 1.98 0.34
CA ARG A 64 2.05 1.56 -0.57
C ARG A 64 0.71 1.63 0.14
N LEU A 65 -0.34 1.91 -0.63
CA LEU A 65 -1.72 1.79 -0.18
C LEU A 65 -2.11 0.32 0.02
N ALA A 66 -2.73 0.00 1.15
CA ALA A 66 -3.32 -1.31 1.42
C ALA A 66 -4.70 -1.17 2.06
N LEU A 67 -5.48 -2.25 2.06
CA LEU A 67 -6.78 -2.31 2.71
C LEU A 67 -6.62 -2.68 4.17
N ARG A 68 -7.39 -2.02 5.04
CA ARG A 68 -7.56 -2.42 6.44
C ARG A 68 -8.42 -3.67 6.56
N ASN A 69 -9.55 -3.69 5.85
CA ASN A 69 -10.40 -4.86 5.72
C ASN A 69 -10.38 -5.35 4.25
N PRO A 70 -9.83 -6.55 3.97
CA PRO A 70 -9.68 -7.07 2.61
C PRO A 70 -11.01 -7.42 1.92
N ARG A 71 -12.11 -7.48 2.67
CA ARG A 71 -13.46 -7.75 2.12
C ARG A 71 -14.24 -6.49 1.77
N ARG A 72 -13.64 -5.31 1.96
CA ARG A 72 -14.29 -4.02 1.71
C ARG A 72 -13.59 -3.28 0.57
N PRO A 73 -14.29 -2.38 -0.15
CA PRO A 73 -13.70 -1.59 -1.23
C PRO A 73 -12.55 -0.68 -0.78
N PHE A 74 -11.75 -0.20 -1.74
CA PHE A 74 -10.89 0.96 -1.52
C PHE A 74 -11.74 2.22 -1.37
N GLU A 75 -11.84 2.69 -0.13
CA GLU A 75 -12.63 3.86 0.23
C GLU A 75 -11.98 4.60 1.40
N PRO A 76 -12.32 5.89 1.61
CA PRO A 76 -11.91 6.60 2.81
C PRO A 76 -12.25 5.80 4.06
N GLY A 77 -11.28 5.60 4.95
CA GLY A 77 -11.44 4.84 6.19
C GLY A 77 -11.21 3.32 6.09
N ASN A 78 -11.17 2.73 4.89
CA ASN A 78 -10.78 1.32 4.70
C ASN A 78 -9.37 1.13 4.12
N VAL A 79 -8.57 2.19 4.09
CA VAL A 79 -7.19 2.14 3.58
C VAL A 79 -6.16 2.55 4.62
N GLU A 80 -4.93 2.08 4.42
CA GLU A 80 -3.78 2.44 5.24
C GLU A 80 -2.49 2.44 4.42
N TRP A 81 -1.47 3.13 4.95
CA TRP A 81 -0.14 3.23 4.33
C TRP A 81 0.81 2.19 4.94
N VAL A 82 1.08 1.13 4.20
CA VAL A 82 1.97 0.04 4.63
C VAL A 82 3.36 0.18 4.02
N PHE A 83 4.36 -0.44 4.65
CA PHE A 83 5.68 -0.60 4.06
C PHE A 83 5.70 -1.77 3.08
N VAL A 84 6.39 -1.60 1.94
CA VAL A 84 6.54 -2.61 0.89
C VAL A 84 7.61 -3.65 1.27
N SER A 85 8.56 -3.30 2.14
CA SER A 85 9.65 -4.20 2.54
C SER A 85 9.12 -5.49 3.20
N LYS A 86 9.65 -6.64 2.77
CA LYS A 86 9.27 -8.00 3.20
C LYS A 86 9.46 -8.28 4.70
N HIS A 87 10.18 -7.41 5.40
CA HIS A 87 10.33 -7.48 6.85
C HIS A 87 9.10 -6.91 7.55
N ARG A 88 7.98 -7.62 7.47
CA ARG A 88 6.75 -7.36 8.26
C ARG A 88 6.95 -7.42 9.79
N GLY A 89 8.16 -7.63 10.29
CA GLY A 89 8.42 -7.86 11.72
C GLY A 89 9.79 -7.40 12.26
N LEU A 90 10.54 -6.52 11.59
CA LEU A 90 11.84 -6.04 12.13
C LEU A 90 11.81 -4.62 12.70
N ARG A 91 10.64 -4.06 13.02
CA ARG A 91 10.58 -2.91 13.93
C ARG A 91 9.70 -3.24 15.11
N ALA A 92 10.34 -3.55 16.23
CA ALA A 92 9.75 -3.26 17.52
C ALA A 92 9.46 -1.74 17.57
N PRO A 93 8.34 -1.29 18.16
CA PRO A 93 8.04 0.14 18.33
C PRO A 93 9.13 0.92 19.10
N ASP A 94 10.06 0.21 19.75
CA ASP A 94 11.20 0.71 20.54
C ASP A 94 12.49 0.94 19.71
N GLY A 95 12.58 0.50 18.45
CA GLY A 95 13.79 0.70 17.64
C GLY A 95 14.91 -0.33 17.87
N THR A 96 14.69 -1.35 18.69
CA THR A 96 15.57 -2.52 18.77
C THR A 96 15.52 -3.33 17.48
N ARG A 97 16.70 -3.60 16.90
CA ARG A 97 16.88 -4.52 15.77
C ARG A 97 16.91 -5.95 16.31
N PRO A 98 16.15 -6.90 15.74
CA PRO A 98 16.32 -8.31 16.07
C PRO A 98 17.71 -8.76 15.61
N GLU A 99 18.49 -9.31 16.54
CA GLU A 99 19.79 -9.87 16.22
C GLU A 99 19.62 -11.00 15.20
N LEU A 100 20.30 -10.87 14.06
CA LEU A 100 20.39 -11.93 13.06
C LEU A 100 20.99 -13.16 13.75
N PRO A 101 20.42 -14.38 13.59
CA PRO A 101 21.06 -15.57 14.13
C PRO A 101 22.41 -15.75 13.42
N GLU A 102 23.50 -15.63 14.18
CA GLU A 102 24.85 -15.94 13.73
C GLU A 102 24.83 -17.29 13.01
N ALA A 103 25.14 -17.25 11.72
CA ALA A 103 25.47 -18.45 10.97
C ALA A 103 26.64 -19.11 11.69
N ARG A 104 26.36 -20.21 12.40
CA ARG A 104 27.38 -21.04 13.04
C ARG A 104 28.44 -21.35 11.99
N LEU A 105 29.59 -20.71 12.15
CA LEU A 105 30.88 -21.11 11.59
C LEU A 105 31.03 -22.61 11.80
N ARG A 106 30.78 -23.40 10.75
CA ARG A 106 31.17 -24.80 10.73
C ARG A 106 32.70 -24.81 10.60
N ARG A 107 33.37 -24.98 11.74
CA ARG A 107 34.71 -25.58 11.79
C ARG A 107 34.60 -27.01 11.26
N ALA A 108 35.40 -27.33 10.25
CA ALA A 108 36.02 -28.62 10.04
C ALA A 108 37.41 -28.34 9.49
#